data_AF-A0A2N7VLQ9-F1
#
_entry.id   AF-A0A2N7VLQ9-F1
#
_cell.length_a   1.000
_cell.length_b   1.000
_cell.length_c   1.000
_cell.angle_alpha   90.00
_cell.angle_beta   90.00
_cell.angle_gamma   90.00
#
_symmetry.space_group_name_H-M   'P 1'
#
loop_
_entity.id
_entity.type
_entity.pdbx_description
1 polymer ?
#
loop_
_entity_poly.entity_id
_entity_poly.type
_entity_poly.pdbx_seq_one_letter_code
_entity_poly.pdbx_strand_id
1 'polypeptide(L)'
;MRHIEWVDKARHWVDSTLHWTAVKAAVHNAIEQEREPEWVIAYGTADGFCCLHQGEALEFADIEDVRAWASDVDVSVYFIGL
;
A
#
# COMPACT_ATOMS: atom_id res chain seq x y z
N MET A 1 11.68 -43.45 -15.88
CA MET A 1 10.74 -42.82 -14.93
C MET A 1 11.43 -42.64 -13.56
N ARG A 2 12.48 -41.80 -13.50
CA ARG A 2 13.38 -41.62 -12.34
C ARG A 2 13.69 -40.15 -12.01
N HIS A 3 13.00 -39.21 -12.66
CA HIS A 3 13.38 -37.79 -12.70
C HIS A 3 12.46 -36.86 -11.88
N ILE A 4 11.44 -37.42 -11.21
CA ILE A 4 10.43 -36.66 -10.45
C ILE A 4 10.65 -36.77 -8.93
N GLU A 5 11.13 -37.91 -8.42
CA GLU A 5 11.32 -38.14 -6.97
C GLU A 5 12.32 -37.17 -6.31
N TRP A 6 13.33 -36.71 -7.04
CA TRP A 6 14.33 -35.79 -6.49
C TRP A 6 13.76 -34.38 -6.29
N VAL A 7 12.81 -33.96 -7.14
CA VAL A 7 12.14 -32.66 -7.06
C VAL A 7 11.22 -32.63 -5.85
N ASP A 8 10.47 -33.72 -5.62
CA ASP A 8 9.59 -33.83 -4.45
C ASP A 8 10.37 -33.86 -3.13
N LYS A 9 11.52 -34.55 -3.11
CA LYS A 9 12.40 -34.58 -1.94
C LYS A 9 13.05 -33.22 -1.67
N ALA A 10 13.45 -32.50 -2.73
CA ALA A 10 13.97 -31.14 -2.61
C ALA A 10 12.89 -30.17 -2.11
N ARG A 11 11.65 -30.28 -2.64
CA ARG A 11 10.50 -29.48 -2.19
C ARG A 11 10.18 -29.72 -0.73
N HIS A 12 10.16 -30.98 -0.30
CA HIS A 12 9.91 -31.34 1.09
C HIS A 12 11.02 -30.84 2.03
N TRP A 13 12.29 -30.92 1.61
CA TRP A 13 13.41 -30.40 2.38
C TRP A 13 13.38 -28.87 2.51
N VAL A 14 13.05 -28.17 1.42
CA VAL A 14 12.86 -26.71 1.46
C VAL A 14 11.73 -26.34 2.40
N ASP A 15 10.59 -27.02 2.34
CA ASP A 15 9.42 -26.77 3.18
C ASP A 15 9.63 -27.13 4.66
N SER A 16 10.44 -28.16 4.95
CA SER A 16 10.76 -28.57 6.32
C SER A 16 11.86 -27.71 6.97
N THR A 17 12.75 -27.12 6.16
CA THR A 17 13.96 -26.43 6.64
C THR A 17 13.79 -24.92 6.62
N LEU A 18 13.22 -24.37 5.55
CA LEU A 18 12.63 -23.04 5.59
C LEU A 18 11.22 -23.25 6.09
N HIS A 19 10.94 -22.89 7.34
CA HIS A 19 9.58 -22.80 7.86
C HIS A 19 8.78 -21.79 7.01
N TRP A 20 8.38 -22.18 5.81
CA TRP A 20 7.83 -21.31 4.78
C TRP A 20 6.50 -20.70 5.22
N THR A 21 5.79 -21.43 6.09
CA THR A 21 4.62 -20.92 6.83
C THR A 21 4.98 -19.82 7.82
N ALA A 22 6.10 -19.95 8.55
CA ALA A 22 6.60 -18.91 9.44
C ALA A 22 7.13 -17.70 8.66
N VAL A 23 7.80 -17.91 7.53
CA VAL A 23 8.23 -16.83 6.63
C VAL A 23 7.02 -16.11 6.03
N LYS A 24 6.00 -16.83 5.55
CA LYS A 24 4.75 -16.23 5.09
C LYS A 24 4.03 -15.45 6.19
N ALA A 25 3.95 -16.01 7.39
CA ALA A 25 3.32 -15.32 8.52
C ALA A 25 4.12 -14.07 8.94
N ALA A 26 5.45 -14.11 8.91
CA ALA A 26 6.30 -12.96 9.19
C ALA A 26 6.16 -11.87 8.11
N VAL A 27 6.14 -12.25 6.83
CA VAL A 27 5.91 -11.32 5.71
C VAL A 27 4.50 -10.73 5.78
N HIS A 28 3.49 -11.53 6.09
CA HIS A 28 2.11 -11.05 6.24
C HIS A 28 1.96 -10.08 7.42
N ASN A 29 2.54 -10.41 8.58
CA ASN A 29 2.56 -9.51 9.73
C ASN A 29 3.37 -8.23 9.46
N ALA A 30 4.49 -8.30 8.71
CA ALA A 30 5.25 -7.12 8.33
C ALA A 30 4.43 -6.21 7.40
N ILE A 31 3.71 -6.79 6.42
CA ILE A 31 2.82 -6.04 5.53
C ILE A 31 1.63 -5.43 6.29
N GLU A 32 1.09 -6.10 7.30
CA GLU A 32 0.01 -5.55 8.13
C GLU A 32 0.49 -4.48 9.13
N GLN A 33 1.72 -4.58 9.63
CA GLN A 33 2.32 -3.60 10.54
C GLN A 33 2.84 -2.34 9.82
N GLU A 34 3.09 -2.42 8.51
CA GLU A 34 3.53 -1.31 7.64
C GLU A 34 2.41 -0.77 6.73
N ARG A 35 1.13 -0.86 7.12
CA ARG A 35 0.13 0.00 6.45
C ARG A 35 0.37 1.44 6.87
N GLU A 36 1.33 2.07 6.21
CA GLU A 36 1.41 3.53 6.14
C GLU A 36 0.05 4.03 5.64
N PRO A 37 -0.52 5.08 6.27
CA PRO A 37 -1.78 5.65 5.80
C PRO A 37 -1.65 5.99 4.32
N GLU A 38 -2.71 5.71 3.55
CA GLU A 38 -2.76 6.07 2.14
C GLU A 38 -2.46 7.57 2.01
N TRP A 39 -1.72 7.96 0.97
CA TRP A 39 -1.34 9.35 0.78
C TRP A 39 -1.76 9.86 -0.58
N VAL A 40 -2.06 11.16 -0.63
CA VAL A 40 -2.37 11.87 -1.87
C VAL A 40 -1.54 13.14 -1.99
N ILE A 41 -1.32 13.58 -3.22
CA ILE A 41 -0.75 14.89 -3.51
C ILE A 41 -1.89 15.83 -3.87
N ALA A 42 -2.02 16.91 -3.11
CA ALA A 42 -2.90 18.02 -3.45
C ALA A 42 -2.07 19.15 -4.07
N TYR A 43 -2.53 19.68 -5.21
CA TYR A 43 -1.89 20.80 -5.89
C TYR A 43 -2.87 21.95 -6.09
N GLY A 44 -2.36 23.18 -6.03
CA GLY A 44 -3.16 24.37 -6.32
C GLY A 44 -3.49 24.47 -7.81
N THR A 45 -4.73 24.86 -8.12
CA THR A 45 -5.22 25.20 -9.45
C THR A 45 -5.57 26.69 -9.52
N ALA A 46 -6.01 27.19 -10.67
CA ALA A 46 -6.49 28.57 -10.79
C ALA A 46 -7.79 28.82 -9.99
N ASP A 47 -8.54 27.75 -9.70
CA ASP A 47 -9.89 27.80 -9.14
C ASP A 47 -10.00 27.14 -7.74
N GLY A 48 -8.88 26.67 -7.17
CA GLY A 48 -8.86 25.98 -5.88
C GLY A 48 -7.73 24.97 -5.76
N PHE A 49 -8.04 23.76 -5.33
CA PHE A 49 -7.11 22.64 -5.18
C PHE A 49 -7.66 21.37 -5.82
N CYS A 50 -6.76 20.53 -6.35
CA CYS A 50 -7.11 19.24 -6.92
C CYS A 50 -6.21 18.14 -6.36
N CYS A 51 -6.76 16.93 -6.19
CA CYS A 51 -5.99 15.73 -5.92
C CYS A 51 -6.55 14.52 -6.69
N LEU A 52 -5.73 13.47 -6.82
CA LEU A 52 -6.16 12.18 -7.35
C LEU A 52 -6.20 11.16 -6.21
N HIS A 53 -7.37 10.61 -5.91
CA HIS A 53 -7.53 9.53 -4.92
C HIS A 53 -8.21 8.34 -5.59
N GLN A 54 -7.60 7.16 -5.49
CA GLN A 54 -8.12 5.92 -6.10
C GLN A 54 -8.47 6.02 -7.60
N GLY A 55 -7.78 6.90 -8.33
CA GLY A 55 -8.01 7.12 -9.77
C GLY A 55 -9.10 8.13 -10.09
N GLU A 56 -9.74 8.73 -9.08
CA GLU A 56 -10.74 9.77 -9.23
C GLU A 56 -10.14 11.14 -8.91
N ALA A 57 -10.43 12.13 -9.76
CA ALA A 57 -10.05 13.51 -9.53
C ALA A 57 -11.05 14.17 -8.58
N LEU A 58 -10.54 14.78 -7.51
CA LEU A 58 -11.31 15.51 -6.52
C LEU A 58 -10.89 16.97 -6.55
N GLU A 59 -11.88 17.86 -6.60
CA GLU A 59 -11.71 19.31 -6.65
C GLU A 59 -12.22 19.93 -5.34
N PHE A 60 -11.48 20.91 -4.83
CA PHE A 60 -11.75 21.58 -3.56
C PHE A 60 -11.62 23.09 -3.74
N ALA A 61 -12.47 23.88 -3.07
CA ALA A 61 -12.44 25.33 -3.20
C ALA A 61 -11.29 25.94 -2.38
N ASP A 62 -10.99 25.38 -1.21
CA ASP A 62 -9.94 25.83 -0.32
C ASP A 62 -9.11 24.67 0.26
N ILE A 63 -8.05 25.02 0.98
CA ILE A 63 -7.13 24.03 1.56
C ILE A 63 -7.73 23.36 2.81
N GLU A 64 -8.66 24.02 3.47
CA GLU A 64 -9.41 23.54 4.62
C GLU A 64 -10.32 22.37 4.23
N ASP A 65 -10.99 22.47 3.09
CA ASP A 65 -11.79 21.41 2.47
C ASP A 65 -10.93 20.16 2.19
N VAL A 66 -9.72 20.35 1.64
CA VAL A 66 -8.77 19.24 1.40
C VAL A 66 -8.40 18.54 2.71
N ARG A 67 -8.12 19.31 3.78
CA ARG A 67 -7.73 18.77 5.10
C ARG A 67 -8.89 18.06 5.78
N ALA A 68 -10.10 18.61 5.69
CA ALA A 68 -11.30 18.01 6.25
C ALA A 68 -11.59 16.67 5.57
N TRP A 69 -11.63 16.65 4.23
CA TRP A 69 -11.80 15.42 3.46
C TRP A 69 -10.73 14.38 3.81
N ALA A 70 -9.45 14.79 3.85
CA ALA A 70 -8.36 13.86 4.14
C ALA A 70 -8.44 13.24 5.53
N SER A 71 -8.91 14.01 6.51
CA SER A 71 -9.21 13.49 7.85
C SER A 71 -10.38 12.51 7.85
N ASP A 72 -11.41 12.75 7.03
CA ASP A 72 -12.60 11.90 6.95
C ASP A 72 -12.29 10.54 6.30
N VAL A 73 -11.40 10.52 5.31
CA VAL A 73 -11.00 9.29 4.59
C VAL A 73 -9.70 8.66 5.10
N ASP A 74 -9.11 9.22 6.15
CA ASP A 74 -7.86 8.76 6.80
C ASP A 74 -6.68 8.66 5.82
N VAL A 75 -6.45 9.73 5.04
CA VAL A 75 -5.30 9.84 4.13
C VAL A 75 -4.37 10.99 4.51
N SER A 76 -3.08 10.79 4.30
CA SER A 76 -2.07 11.85 4.45
C SER A 76 -1.98 12.71 3.20
N VAL A 77 -1.97 14.04 3.34
CA VAL A 77 -1.90 14.96 2.19
C VAL A 77 -0.53 15.65 2.12
N TYR A 78 0.08 15.59 0.94
CA TYR A 78 1.25 16.37 0.58
C TYR A 78 0.86 17.49 -0.37
N PHE A 79 1.16 18.73 0.00
CA PHE A 79 0.81 19.90 -0.80
C PHE A 79 1.96 20.33 -1.71
N ILE A 80 1.64 20.59 -2.98
CA ILE A 80 2.58 21.18 -3.95
C ILE A 80 2.05 22.55 -4.39
N GLY A 81 2.94 23.55 -4.41
CA GLY A 81 2.61 24.90 -4.90
C GLY A 81 1.98 25.83 -3.87
N LEU A 82 2.22 25.57 -2.57
CA LEU A 82 1.95 26.51 -1.47
C LEU A 82 2.89 27.72 -1.50
#